data_AF-A0A1G2H850-F1
#
_entry.id   AF-A0A1G2H850-F1
#
_cell.length_a   1.000
_cell.length_b   1.000
_cell.length_c   1.000
_cell.angle_alpha   90.00
_cell.angle_beta   90.00
_cell.angle_gamma   90.00
#
_symmetry.space_group_name_H-M   'P 1'
#
loop_
_entity.id
_entity.type
_entity.pdbx_description
1 polymer ?
#
loop_
_entity_poly.entity_id
_entity_poly.type
_entity_poly.pdbx_seq_one_letter_code
_entity_poly.pdbx_strand_id
1 'polypeptide(L)'
;MLKAKFNKGFTLIELSIAVFVLAVGISGMLALINRLVISGTQIQQQLIASGLAQEGIEVTHNIRNTNWIQDKDWNEGLDKSGCSTSPLDTSNCPILATVNFDSSSISENSDPDDWELPWDGSNYKHSSGGIFSRHLEISYDSDDDGDIFMRVKSIVDWRGKSFETEELLYDWE
;
A
#
# COMPACT_ATOMS: atom_id res chain seq x y z
N MET A 1 26.90 -70.56 -27.99
CA MET A 1 26.92 -70.21 -26.55
C MET A 1 26.78 -68.69 -26.42
N LEU A 2 25.75 -68.22 -25.72
CA LEU A 2 25.51 -66.79 -25.47
C LEU A 2 26.59 -66.22 -24.53
N LYS A 3 27.30 -65.18 -24.98
CA LYS A 3 28.20 -64.40 -24.11
C LYS A 3 27.36 -63.60 -23.12
N ALA A 4 27.44 -63.92 -21.84
CA ALA A 4 26.88 -63.08 -20.79
C ALA A 4 27.64 -61.74 -20.76
N LYS A 5 26.90 -60.63 -20.90
CA LYS A 5 27.42 -59.27 -20.83
C LYS A 5 27.49 -58.90 -19.34
N PHE A 6 28.68 -58.86 -18.75
CA PHE A 6 28.85 -58.39 -17.38
C PHE A 6 28.54 -56.89 -17.33
N ASN A 7 27.48 -56.50 -16.62
CA ASN A 7 27.19 -55.11 -16.32
C ASN A 7 28.29 -54.58 -15.39
N LYS A 8 28.98 -53.51 -15.80
CA LYS A 8 30.03 -52.87 -15.00
C LYS A 8 29.41 -52.40 -13.68
N GLY A 9 29.96 -52.85 -12.55
CA GLY A 9 29.53 -52.43 -11.21
C GLY A 9 29.87 -50.96 -10.94
N PHE A 10 29.10 -50.34 -10.05
CA PHE A 10 29.28 -48.94 -9.65
C PHE A 10 30.56 -48.78 -8.82
N THR A 11 31.36 -47.75 -9.11
CA THR A 11 32.63 -47.52 -8.38
C THR A 11 32.41 -46.61 -7.16
N LEU A 12 33.24 -46.77 -6.13
CA LEU A 12 33.13 -45.93 -4.91
C LEU A 12 33.36 -44.44 -5.21
N ILE A 13 34.23 -44.13 -6.18
CA ILE A 13 34.46 -42.76 -6.64
C ILE A 13 33.24 -42.15 -7.34
N GLU A 14 32.50 -42.96 -8.10
CA GLU A 14 31.26 -42.53 -8.78
C GLU A 14 30.15 -42.20 -7.77
N LEU A 15 30.05 -42.97 -6.67
CA LEU A 15 29.15 -42.66 -5.55
C LEU A 15 29.50 -41.34 -4.88
N SER A 16 30.78 -41.12 -4.59
CA SER A 16 31.25 -39.89 -3.95
C SER A 16 30.92 -38.65 -4.80
N ILE A 17 31.14 -38.75 -6.11
CA ILE A 17 30.81 -37.66 -7.05
C ILE A 17 29.29 -37.46 -7.12
N ALA A 18 28.50 -38.54 -7.19
CA ALA A 18 27.04 -38.45 -7.24
C ALA A 18 26.46 -37.78 -5.98
N VAL A 19 26.92 -38.16 -4.79
CA VAL A 19 26.50 -37.55 -3.52
C VAL A 19 26.96 -36.10 -3.44
N PHE A 20 28.15 -35.77 -3.93
CA PHE A 20 28.65 -34.39 -3.98
C PHE A 20 27.76 -33.50 -4.86
N VAL A 21 27.44 -33.95 -6.08
CA VAL A 21 26.56 -33.21 -7.00
C VAL A 21 25.16 -33.05 -6.38
N LEU A 22 24.62 -34.09 -5.75
CA LEU A 22 23.35 -34.02 -5.02
C LEU A 22 23.40 -33.00 -3.88
N ALA A 23 24.46 -32.99 -3.08
CA ALA A 23 24.61 -32.06 -1.96
C ALA A 23 24.65 -30.60 -2.42
N VAL A 24 25.39 -30.31 -3.50
CA VAL A 24 25.44 -28.97 -4.11
C VAL A 24 24.07 -28.59 -4.67
N GLY A 25 23.39 -29.49 -5.37
CA GLY A 25 22.05 -29.27 -5.90
C GLY A 25 21.02 -28.93 -4.82
N ILE A 26 20.99 -29.71 -3.73
CA ILE A 26 20.09 -29.48 -2.59
C ILE A 26 20.38 -28.14 -1.92
N SER A 27 21.66 -27.80 -1.74
CA SER A 27 22.06 -26.52 -1.14
C SER A 27 21.60 -25.33 -1.99
N GLY A 28 21.73 -25.43 -3.32
CA GLY A 28 21.23 -24.42 -4.25
C GLY A 28 19.70 -24.25 -4.18
N MET A 29 18.95 -25.36 -4.12
CA MET A 29 17.48 -25.32 -3.98
C MET A 29 17.06 -24.67 -2.65
N LEU A 30 17.72 -25.01 -1.54
CA LEU A 30 17.42 -24.40 -0.24
C LEU A 30 17.66 -22.88 -0.23
N ALA A 31 18.73 -22.41 -0.88
CA ALA A 31 19.01 -20.99 -1.03
C ALA A 31 17.90 -20.26 -1.81
N LEU A 32 17.37 -20.89 -2.87
CA LEU A 32 16.25 -20.34 -3.65
C LEU A 32 14.95 -20.31 -2.84
N ILE A 33 14.63 -21.38 -2.11
CA ILE A 33 13.44 -21.44 -1.25
C ILE A 33 13.47 -20.31 -0.22
N ASN A 34 14.61 -20.08 0.43
CA ASN A 34 14.76 -18.98 1.39
C ASN A 34 14.50 -17.61 0.76
N ARG A 35 14.98 -17.38 -0.47
CA ARG A 35 14.70 -16.14 -1.20
C ARG A 35 13.22 -16.00 -1.53
N LEU A 36 12.58 -17.07 -1.98
CA LEU A 36 11.15 -17.07 -2.30
C LEU A 36 10.29 -16.70 -1.09
N VAL A 37 10.61 -17.24 0.09
CA VAL A 37 9.89 -16.90 1.33
C VAL A 37 10.00 -15.41 1.65
N ILE A 38 11.21 -14.85 1.60
CA ILE A 38 11.43 -13.42 1.87
C ILE A 38 10.69 -12.56 0.84
N SER A 39 10.81 -12.87 -0.46
CA SER A 39 10.11 -12.16 -1.52
C SER A 39 8.58 -12.23 -1.38
N GLY A 40 8.05 -13.39 -0.98
CA GLY A 40 6.61 -13.55 -0.72
C GLY A 40 6.10 -12.59 0.35
N THR A 41 6.82 -12.47 1.47
CA THR A 41 6.43 -11.52 2.53
C THR A 41 6.47 -10.06 2.07
N GLN A 42 7.41 -9.69 1.20
CA GLN A 42 7.50 -8.33 0.67
C GLN A 42 6.35 -8.01 -0.29
N ILE A 43 6.00 -8.95 -1.16
CA ILE A 43 4.87 -8.81 -2.09
C ILE A 43 3.57 -8.68 -1.30
N GLN A 44 3.38 -9.50 -0.27
CA GLN A 44 2.21 -9.42 0.59
C GLN A 44 2.07 -8.04 1.23
N GLN A 45 3.16 -7.49 1.78
CA GLN A 45 3.14 -6.15 2.39
C GLN A 45 2.82 -5.06 1.36
N GLN A 46 3.35 -5.17 0.14
CA GLN A 46 3.06 -4.22 -0.93
C GLN A 46 1.58 -4.27 -1.34
N LEU A 47 0.97 -5.46 -1.41
CA LEU A 47 -0.46 -5.60 -1.71
C LEU A 47 -1.33 -4.98 -0.61
N ILE A 48 -0.97 -5.19 0.66
CA ILE A 48 -1.67 -4.57 1.79
C ILE A 48 -1.55 -3.05 1.71
N ALA A 49 -0.34 -2.52 1.50
CA ALA A 49 -0.12 -1.08 1.38
C ALA A 49 -0.92 -0.46 0.23
N SER A 50 -0.98 -1.12 -0.94
CA SER A 50 -1.80 -0.64 -2.05
C SER A 50 -3.29 -0.66 -1.74
N GLY A 51 -3.78 -1.67 -1.02
CA GLY A 51 -5.17 -1.74 -0.58
C GLY A 51 -5.52 -0.64 0.43
N LEU A 52 -4.63 -0.36 1.38
CA LEU A 52 -4.81 0.71 2.37
C LEU A 52 -4.82 2.09 1.73
N ALA A 53 -3.99 2.31 0.70
CA ALA A 53 -3.97 3.55 -0.05
C ALA A 53 -5.28 3.74 -0.84
N GLN A 54 -5.74 2.68 -1.53
CA GLN A 54 -7.04 2.68 -2.22
C GLN A 54 -8.22 2.90 -1.28
N GLU A 55 -8.20 2.28 -0.10
CA GLU A 55 -9.22 2.48 0.93
C GLU A 55 -9.32 3.94 1.35
N GLY A 56 -8.18 4.64 1.53
CA GLY A 56 -8.18 6.06 1.89
C GLY A 56 -8.88 6.94 0.86
N ILE A 57 -8.68 6.63 -0.43
CA ILE A 57 -9.37 7.30 -1.54
C ILE A 57 -10.86 6.96 -1.55
N GLU A 58 -11.22 5.68 -1.42
CA GLU A 58 -12.62 5.24 -1.43
C GLU A 58 -13.42 5.86 -0.29
N VAL A 59 -12.84 6.01 0.90
CA VAL A 59 -13.52 6.69 2.02
C VAL A 59 -13.75 8.16 1.70
N THR A 60 -12.78 8.85 1.09
CA THR A 60 -12.92 10.24 0.67
C THR A 60 -14.04 10.39 -0.37
N HIS A 61 -14.09 9.48 -1.35
CA HIS A 61 -15.15 9.40 -2.35
C HIS A 61 -16.53 9.11 -1.73
N ASN A 62 -16.59 8.23 -0.72
CA ASN A 62 -17.81 7.92 0.02
C ASN A 62 -18.32 9.12 0.83
N ILE A 63 -17.43 9.89 1.48
CA ILE A 63 -17.80 11.13 2.19
C ILE A 63 -18.43 12.11 1.20
N ARG A 64 -17.78 12.37 0.06
CA ARG A 64 -18.32 13.25 -0.99
C ARG A 64 -19.70 12.80 -1.47
N ASN A 65 -19.83 11.53 -1.84
CA ASN A 65 -21.10 11.01 -2.36
C ASN A 65 -22.21 11.08 -1.31
N THR A 66 -21.86 10.86 -0.05
CA THR A 66 -22.81 11.00 1.07
C THR A 66 -23.28 12.44 1.21
N ASN A 67 -22.39 13.43 1.05
CA ASN A 67 -22.75 14.85 1.07
C ASN A 67 -23.71 15.19 -0.08
N TRP A 68 -23.42 14.72 -1.29
CA TRP A 68 -24.27 14.94 -2.46
C TRP A 68 -25.68 14.37 -2.27
N ILE A 69 -25.82 13.18 -1.69
CA ILE A 69 -27.12 12.56 -1.38
C ILE A 69 -27.89 13.35 -0.29
N GLN A 70 -27.19 14.07 0.57
CA GLN A 70 -27.76 14.82 1.69
C GLN A 70 -28.01 16.30 1.39
N ASP A 71 -27.87 16.74 0.13
CA ASP A 71 -27.97 18.15 -0.28
C ASP A 71 -27.03 19.07 0.54
N LYS A 72 -25.81 18.60 0.81
CA LYS A 72 -24.73 19.33 1.50
C LYS A 72 -23.63 19.74 0.52
N ASP A 73 -22.78 20.68 0.93
CA ASP A 73 -21.56 21.01 0.18
C ASP A 73 -20.73 19.73 -0.04
N TRP A 74 -20.33 19.46 -1.28
CA TRP A 74 -19.70 18.18 -1.66
C TRP A 74 -18.41 17.90 -0.88
N ASN A 75 -17.71 18.94 -0.45
CA ASN A 75 -16.47 18.90 0.31
C ASN A 75 -16.68 18.94 1.84
N GLU A 76 -17.92 18.91 2.34
CA GLU A 76 -18.19 18.91 3.79
C GLU A 76 -17.49 17.72 4.48
N GLY A 77 -16.62 17.99 5.45
CA GLY A 77 -15.85 16.94 6.14
C GLY A 77 -14.64 16.41 5.36
N LEU A 78 -14.34 16.96 4.18
CA LEU A 78 -13.10 16.79 3.41
C LEU A 78 -12.23 18.06 3.44
N ASP A 79 -12.86 19.19 3.77
CA ASP A 79 -12.22 20.48 3.96
C ASP A 79 -12.38 20.90 5.43
N LYS A 80 -11.26 21.03 6.14
CA LYS A 80 -11.22 21.69 7.45
C LYS A 80 -10.09 22.72 7.44
N SER A 81 -10.16 23.60 8.43
CA SER A 81 -9.60 24.96 8.42
C SER A 81 -8.06 25.09 8.46
N GLY A 82 -7.30 24.14 7.93
CA GLY A 82 -5.84 24.20 7.87
C GLY A 82 -5.27 25.17 6.82
N CYS A 83 -6.03 25.46 5.75
CA CYS A 83 -5.61 26.35 4.66
C CYS A 83 -6.75 27.34 4.31
N SER A 84 -6.84 28.45 5.05
CA SER A 84 -7.58 29.69 4.77
C SER A 84 -8.79 29.64 3.80
N THR A 85 -9.91 29.05 4.20
CA THR A 85 -11.31 29.45 3.87
C THR A 85 -11.69 29.83 2.41
N SER A 86 -10.92 29.47 1.38
CA SER A 86 -11.20 29.80 -0.02
C SER A 86 -10.45 28.87 -0.98
N PRO A 87 -11.13 28.25 -1.97
CA PRO A 87 -10.52 27.35 -2.98
C PRO A 87 -9.43 27.96 -3.86
N LEU A 88 -9.18 29.28 -3.75
CA LEU A 88 -8.33 30.06 -4.64
C LEU A 88 -6.93 30.39 -4.05
N ASP A 89 -6.63 30.02 -2.81
CA ASP A 89 -5.34 30.31 -2.13
C ASP A 89 -4.58 29.03 -1.73
N THR A 90 -5.00 27.88 -2.26
CA THR A 90 -4.68 26.51 -1.77
C THR A 90 -3.66 25.75 -2.62
N SER A 91 -3.19 26.29 -3.75
CA SER A 91 -2.21 25.60 -4.61
C SER A 91 -0.90 25.24 -3.90
N ASN A 92 -0.67 25.73 -2.68
CA ASN A 92 0.59 25.57 -1.95
C ASN A 92 0.45 25.10 -0.49
N CYS A 93 -0.72 24.61 -0.07
CA CYS A 93 -1.00 24.15 1.29
C CYS A 93 -1.82 22.84 1.26
N PRO A 94 -1.17 21.66 1.23
CA PRO A 94 -1.89 20.41 1.35
C PRO A 94 -2.36 20.21 2.80
N ILE A 95 -3.63 19.88 2.96
CA ILE A 95 -4.20 19.38 4.21
C ILE A 95 -3.65 17.97 4.41
N LEU A 96 -2.89 17.77 5.49
CA LEU A 96 -2.44 16.45 5.93
C LEU A 96 -3.49 15.87 6.86
N ALA A 97 -3.99 14.68 6.55
CA ALA A 97 -5.08 14.09 7.30
C ALA A 97 -4.99 12.56 7.41
N THR A 98 -5.70 12.02 8.40
CA THR A 98 -5.98 10.60 8.56
C THR A 98 -7.47 10.34 8.39
N VAL A 99 -7.80 9.11 8.00
CA VAL A 99 -9.19 8.69 7.83
C VAL A 99 -9.28 7.20 8.15
N ASN A 100 -10.34 6.74 8.82
CA ASN A 100 -10.61 5.31 8.97
C ASN A 100 -11.69 4.86 7.98
N PHE A 101 -11.78 3.55 7.74
CA PHE A 101 -12.72 2.95 6.77
C PHE A 101 -14.21 3.36 6.98
N ASP A 102 -14.60 3.71 8.21
CA ASP A 102 -15.97 4.05 8.62
C ASP A 102 -16.16 5.54 8.95
N SER A 103 -15.16 6.36 8.66
CA SER A 103 -15.21 7.78 9.00
C SER A 103 -16.13 8.56 8.06
N SER A 104 -16.92 9.47 8.62
CA SER A 104 -17.76 10.42 7.87
C SER A 104 -17.09 11.77 7.61
N SER A 105 -15.85 11.94 8.08
CA SER A 105 -15.03 13.13 7.87
C SER A 105 -13.56 12.76 8.07
N ILE A 106 -12.65 13.51 7.45
CA ILE A 106 -11.23 13.39 7.74
C ILE A 106 -10.89 13.93 9.13
N SER A 107 -9.77 13.45 9.68
CA SER A 107 -9.12 14.04 10.84
C SER A 107 -7.82 14.68 10.40
N GLU A 108 -7.77 16.01 10.37
CA GLU A 108 -6.53 16.72 10.07
C GLU A 108 -5.45 16.36 11.10
N ASN A 109 -4.32 15.91 10.59
CA ASN A 109 -3.20 15.53 11.40
C ASN A 109 -1.91 15.62 10.58
N SER A 110 -1.04 16.54 10.97
CA SER A 110 0.28 16.72 10.40
C SER A 110 1.39 16.01 11.17
N ASP A 111 1.07 15.33 12.28
CA ASP A 111 2.00 14.55 13.08
C ASP A 111 2.17 13.13 12.50
N PRO A 112 3.37 12.77 12.02
CA PRO A 112 3.64 11.44 11.50
C PRO A 112 3.39 10.31 12.49
N ASP A 113 3.47 10.57 13.80
CA ASP A 113 3.28 9.56 14.84
C ASP A 113 1.82 9.05 14.90
N ASP A 114 0.85 9.83 14.41
CA ASP A 114 -0.57 9.48 14.39
C ASP A 114 -1.03 8.83 13.07
N TRP A 115 -0.12 8.73 12.08
CA TRP A 115 -0.41 8.11 10.80
C TRP A 115 -0.33 6.58 10.84
N GLU A 116 0.17 6.01 11.93
CA GLU A 116 0.32 4.58 12.10
C GLU A 116 -1.03 3.83 12.05
N LEU A 117 -1.00 2.66 11.39
CA LEU A 117 -2.14 1.79 11.16
C LEU A 117 -1.86 0.38 11.72
N PRO A 118 -2.05 0.14 13.02
CA PRO A 118 -2.16 -1.21 13.57
C PRO A 118 -3.33 -1.97 12.96
N TRP A 119 -3.16 -3.29 12.89
CA TRP A 119 -4.26 -4.22 12.70
C TRP A 119 -4.93 -4.53 14.05
N ASP A 120 -6.22 -4.24 14.18
CA ASP A 120 -6.98 -4.47 15.43
C ASP A 120 -7.59 -5.90 15.55
N GLY A 121 -7.40 -6.74 14.54
CA GLY A 121 -8.03 -8.06 14.42
C GLY A 121 -9.09 -8.13 13.31
N SER A 122 -9.62 -6.99 12.87
CA SER A 122 -10.63 -6.89 11.81
C SER A 122 -10.29 -5.87 10.74
N ASN A 123 -9.76 -4.70 11.13
CA ASN A 123 -9.45 -3.60 10.23
C ASN A 123 -8.15 -2.91 10.64
N TYR A 124 -7.58 -2.16 9.71
CA TYR A 124 -6.53 -1.21 10.01
C TYR A 124 -7.15 0.10 10.50
N LYS A 125 -6.65 0.62 11.62
CA LYS A 125 -7.16 1.87 12.22
C LYS A 125 -6.02 2.72 12.73
N HIS A 126 -6.20 4.03 12.66
CA HIS A 126 -5.24 4.99 13.17
C HIS A 126 -5.07 4.86 14.69
N SER A 127 -3.89 4.46 15.13
CA SER A 127 -3.50 4.29 16.53
C SER A 127 -1.99 4.08 16.59
N SER A 128 -1.38 4.33 17.75
CA SER A 128 0.05 4.04 17.93
C SER A 128 0.33 2.53 17.81
N GLY A 129 1.45 2.21 17.20
CA GLY A 129 1.96 0.88 16.95
C GLY A 129 1.50 0.37 15.60
N GLY A 130 2.33 0.41 14.57
CA GLY A 130 2.02 -0.19 13.28
C GLY A 130 3.27 -0.45 12.45
N ILE A 131 3.17 -1.34 11.47
CA ILE A 131 4.21 -1.44 10.43
C ILE A 131 3.87 -0.61 9.19
N PHE A 132 2.59 -0.27 9.04
CA PHE A 132 2.06 0.59 8.00
C PHE A 132 1.70 1.92 8.63
N SER A 133 1.94 3.01 7.93
CA SER A 133 1.41 4.33 8.25
C SER A 133 0.74 4.88 7.00
N ARG A 134 -0.43 5.51 7.14
CA ARG A 134 -1.17 6.14 6.05
C ARG A 134 -1.45 7.59 6.39
N HIS A 135 -1.34 8.46 5.41
CA HIS A 135 -1.93 9.78 5.47
C HIS A 135 -2.50 10.17 4.11
N LEU A 136 -3.38 11.16 4.14
CA LEU A 136 -3.94 11.82 2.98
C LEU A 136 -3.31 13.20 2.85
N GLU A 137 -2.93 13.56 1.64
CA GLU A 137 -2.67 14.94 1.24
C GLU A 137 -3.85 15.39 0.39
N ILE A 138 -4.61 16.37 0.89
CA ILE A 138 -5.75 16.96 0.18
C ILE A 138 -5.38 18.40 -0.19
N SER A 139 -5.47 18.74 -1.46
CA SER A 139 -5.26 20.10 -1.94
C SER A 139 -6.29 20.46 -3.01
N TYR A 140 -6.46 21.75 -3.27
CA TYR A 140 -7.25 22.22 -4.40
C TYR A 140 -6.35 22.82 -5.46
N ASP A 141 -6.74 22.60 -6.71
CA ASP A 141 -6.04 23.07 -7.89
C ASP A 141 -7.08 23.34 -8.99
N SER A 142 -6.66 23.98 -10.08
CA SER A 142 -7.52 24.27 -11.22
C SER A 142 -6.94 23.64 -12.48
N ASP A 143 -7.81 23.13 -13.36
CA ASP A 143 -7.36 22.62 -14.66
C ASP A 143 -7.08 23.75 -15.66
N ASP A 144 -6.71 23.37 -16.89
CA ASP A 144 -6.39 24.32 -17.96
C ASP A 144 -7.60 25.17 -18.38
N ASP A 145 -8.82 24.71 -18.09
CA ASP A 145 -10.08 25.40 -18.39
C ASP A 145 -10.54 26.32 -17.22
N GLY A 146 -9.87 26.22 -16.06
CA GLY A 146 -10.13 27.00 -14.86
C GLY A 146 -11.13 26.35 -13.90
N ASP A 147 -11.50 25.09 -14.13
CA ASP A 147 -12.39 24.34 -13.25
C ASP A 147 -11.62 23.85 -12.02
N ILE A 148 -12.19 24.06 -10.84
CA ILE A 148 -11.57 23.73 -9.55
C ILE A 148 -11.81 22.25 -9.24
N PHE A 149 -10.75 21.54 -8.88
CA PHE A 149 -10.81 20.16 -8.40
C PHE A 149 -10.06 19.99 -7.09
N MET A 150 -10.50 19.02 -6.31
CA MET A 150 -9.80 18.55 -5.12
C MET A 150 -8.91 17.37 -5.48
N ARG A 151 -7.60 17.55 -5.31
CA ARG A 151 -6.59 16.50 -5.45
C ARG A 151 -6.46 15.78 -4.12
N VAL A 152 -6.69 14.47 -4.13
CA VAL A 152 -6.57 13.61 -2.94
C VAL A 152 -5.50 12.58 -3.21
N LYS A 153 -4.40 12.66 -2.47
CA LYS A 153 -3.31 11.69 -2.53
C LYS A 153 -3.29 10.87 -1.25
N SER A 154 -3.39 9.55 -1.35
CA SER A 154 -3.20 8.65 -0.23
C SER A 154 -1.82 8.02 -0.29
N ILE A 155 -1.03 8.23 0.76
CA ILE A 155 0.34 7.73 0.86
C ILE A 155 0.38 6.72 2.01
N VAL A 156 0.94 5.54 1.72
CA VAL A 156 1.17 4.48 2.69
C VAL A 156 2.65 4.12 2.74
N ASP A 157 3.23 4.23 3.92
CA ASP A 157 4.63 3.89 4.19
C ASP A 157 4.74 2.61 5.02
N TRP A 158 5.73 1.78 4.71
CA TRP A 158 6.10 0.62 5.51
C TRP A 158 7.58 0.27 5.32
N ARG A 159 8.31 0.11 6.43
CA ARG A 159 9.71 -0.39 6.42
C ARG A 159 10.63 0.31 5.40
N GLY A 160 10.50 1.63 5.25
CA GLY A 160 11.31 2.44 4.33
C GLY A 160 10.91 2.32 2.85
N LYS A 161 9.73 1.76 2.56
CA LYS A 161 9.06 1.80 1.26
C LYS A 161 7.81 2.65 1.38
N SER A 162 7.43 3.28 0.28
CA SER A 162 6.18 4.03 0.15
C SER A 162 5.38 3.52 -1.04
N PHE A 163 4.07 3.68 -0.96
CA PHE A 163 3.13 3.52 -2.06
C PHE A 163 2.15 4.67 -2.02
N GLU A 164 1.94 5.30 -3.17
CA GLU A 164 1.03 6.45 -3.30
C GLU A 164 -0.01 6.16 -4.37
N THR A 165 -1.22 6.65 -4.15
CA THR A 165 -2.29 6.70 -5.15
C THR A 165 -2.94 8.06 -5.07
N GLU A 166 -3.43 8.56 -6.20
CA GLU A 166 -3.99 9.88 -6.32
C GLU A 166 -5.29 9.83 -7.10
N GLU A 167 -6.27 10.61 -6.66
CA GLU A 167 -7.53 10.82 -7.35
C GLU A 167 -7.88 12.31 -7.38
N LEU A 168 -8.51 12.74 -8.48
CA LEU A 168 -9.02 14.10 -8.65
C LEU A 168 -10.55 14.06 -8.50
N LEU A 169 -11.07 14.84 -7.57
CA LEU A 169 -12.49 14.94 -7.29
C LEU A 169 -12.99 16.31 -7.73
N TYR A 170 -13.92 16.32 -8.68
CA TYR A 170 -14.57 17.52 -9.18
C TYR A 170 -15.88 17.77 -8.46
N ASP A 171 -16.27 19.03 -8.38
CA ASP A 171 -17.67 19.41 -8.22
C ASP A 171 -18.39 19.21 -9.55
N TRP A 172 -19.57 18.61 -9.51
CA TRP A 172 -20.30 18.14 -10.68
C TRP A 172 -21.72 18.72 -10.74
N GLU A 173 -21.98 19.75 -9.94
CA GLU A 173 -23.18 20.59 -10.02
C GLU A 173 -23.22 21.51 -11.24
#